data_AF-A0AAU7CIZ1-F1
#
_entry.id   AF-A0AAU7CIZ1-F1
#
_cell.length_a   1.000
_cell.length_b   1.000
_cell.length_c   1.000
_cell.angle_alpha   90.00
_cell.angle_beta   90.00
_cell.angle_gamma   90.00
#
_symmetry.space_group_name_H-M   'P 1'
#
loop_
_entity.id
_entity.type
_entity.pdbx_description
1 polymer ?
#
loop_
_entity_poly.entity_id
_entity_poly.type
_entity_poly.pdbx_seq_one_letter_code
_entity_poly.pdbx_strand_id
1 'polypeptide(L)'
;MIRSIPGTIRPLDWHEVKISLRGQRIHIELDDRELFACTDNYSQKGDVSLYFSNSSGRFRNIKVTAPDGTVLWERPRDLPEK
;
A
#
# COMPACT_ATOMS: atom_id res chain seq x y z
N MET A 1 -15.63 -8.01 10.70
CA MET A 1 -14.60 -8.50 11.64
C MET A 1 -13.26 -7.99 11.15
N ILE A 2 -12.46 -7.36 12.03
CA ILE A 2 -11.13 -6.85 11.68
C ILE A 2 -10.12 -7.83 12.23
N ARG A 3 -9.22 -8.34 11.37
CA ARG A 3 -8.06 -9.11 11.80
C ARG A 3 -6.82 -8.27 11.55
N SER A 4 -6.05 -8.03 12.61
CA SER A 4 -4.76 -7.34 12.54
C SER A 4 -3.70 -8.23 13.19
N ILE A 5 -2.56 -8.40 12.53
CA ILE A 5 -1.41 -9.15 13.02
C ILE A 5 -0.26 -8.16 13.21
N PRO A 6 0.47 -8.18 14.34
CA PRO A 6 1.65 -7.33 14.51
C PRO A 6 2.67 -7.56 13.39
N GLY A 7 2.99 -6.48 12.68
CA GLY A 7 4.14 -6.39 11.79
C GLY A 7 5.34 -5.76 12.50
N THR A 8 6.53 -5.87 11.91
CA THR A 8 7.73 -5.17 12.39
C THR A 8 8.39 -4.50 11.20
N ILE A 9 8.57 -3.20 11.29
CA ILE A 9 9.34 -2.41 10.33
C ILE A 9 10.72 -2.19 10.94
N ARG A 10 11.78 -2.47 10.17
CA ARG A 10 13.15 -2.21 10.58
C ARG A 10 13.55 -0.83 10.05
N PRO A 11 14.08 0.06 10.91
CA PRO A 11 14.58 1.34 10.43
C PRO A 11 15.62 1.15 9.32
N LEU A 12 15.55 2.00 8.28
CA LEU A 12 16.48 2.03 7.14
C LEU A 12 16.39 0.85 6.16
N ASP A 13 15.60 -0.18 6.44
CA ASP A 13 15.33 -1.26 5.50
C ASP A 13 14.21 -0.89 4.52
N TRP A 14 14.28 -1.45 3.31
CA TRP A 14 13.18 -1.38 2.35
C TRP A 14 12.18 -2.49 2.65
N HIS A 15 10.90 -2.11 2.77
CA HIS A 15 9.79 -3.04 2.98
C HIS A 15 8.84 -3.01 1.79
N GLU A 16 8.33 -4.17 1.41
CA GLU A 16 7.29 -4.27 0.38
C GLU A 16 5.91 -4.16 1.03
N VAL A 17 5.11 -3.19 0.57
CA VAL A 17 3.72 -3.02 1.00
C VAL A 17 2.82 -3.28 -0.18
N LYS A 18 1.87 -4.19 -0.01
CA LYS A 18 0.88 -4.51 -1.04
C LYS A 18 -0.53 -4.37 -0.48
N ILE A 19 -1.30 -3.52 -1.15
CA ILE A 19 -2.69 -3.22 -0.78
C ILE A 19 -3.59 -3.72 -1.92
N SER A 20 -4.52 -4.61 -1.60
CA SER A 20 -5.50 -5.13 -2.55
C SER A 20 -6.90 -4.67 -2.15
N LEU A 21 -7.55 -3.93 -3.06
CA LEU A 21 -8.93 -3.47 -2.93
C LEU A 21 -9.78 -4.21 -3.96
N ARG A 22 -10.76 -5.01 -3.51
CA ARG A 22 -11.66 -5.79 -4.38
C ARG A 22 -13.10 -5.65 -3.89
N GLY A 23 -13.88 -4.80 -4.56
CA GLY A 23 -15.20 -4.41 -4.09
C GLY A 23 -15.09 -3.80 -2.70
N GLN A 24 -15.73 -4.42 -1.72
CA GLN A 24 -15.70 -3.98 -0.32
C GLN A 24 -14.52 -4.56 0.47
N ARG A 25 -13.74 -5.49 -0.10
CA ARG A 25 -12.67 -6.19 0.63
C ARG A 25 -11.36 -5.42 0.52
N ILE A 26 -10.76 -5.18 1.69
CA ILE A 26 -9.44 -4.56 1.84
C ILE A 26 -8.50 -5.62 2.41
N HIS A 27 -7.34 -5.81 1.77
CA HIS A 27 -6.28 -6.70 2.21
C HIS A 27 -4.93 -6.01 2.12
N ILE A 28 -4.11 -6.12 3.17
CA ILE A 28 -2.80 -5.46 3.26
C ILE A 28 -1.75 -6.49 3.68
N GLU A 29 -0.67 -6.54 2.91
CA GLU A 29 0.51 -7.36 3.12
C GLU A 29 1.73 -6.46 3.36
N LEU A 30 2.62 -6.89 4.27
CA LEU A 30 3.95 -6.33 4.49
C LEU A 30 4.96 -7.47 4.35
N ASP A 31 5.93 -7.34 3.45
CA ASP A 31 6.95 -8.36 3.15
C ASP A 31 6.32 -9.76 2.96
N ASP A 32 5.35 -9.83 2.06
CA ASP A 32 4.55 -11.04 1.72
C ASP A 32 3.74 -11.66 2.88
N ARG A 33 3.61 -10.96 4.01
CA ARG A 33 2.81 -11.40 5.16
C ARG A 33 1.55 -10.57 5.31
N GLU A 34 0.39 -11.25 5.38
CA GLU A 34 -0.90 -10.61 5.75
C GLU A 34 -0.76 -9.90 7.10
N LEU A 35 -0.96 -8.58 7.09
CA LEU A 35 -1.06 -7.77 8.31
C LEU A 35 -2.51 -7.46 8.66
N PHE A 36 -3.34 -7.23 7.64
CA PHE A 36 -4.68 -6.70 7.85
C PHE A 36 -5.65 -7.14 6.76
N ALA A 37 -6.85 -7.54 7.19
CA ALA A 37 -7.96 -7.82 6.30
C ALA A 37 -9.28 -7.31 6.91
N CYS A 38 -10.05 -6.56 6.12
CA CYS A 38 -11.37 -6.09 6.52
C CYS A 38 -12.33 -5.93 5.33
N THR A 39 -13.56 -5.55 5.64
CA THR A 39 -14.57 -5.11 4.67
C THR A 39 -15.01 -3.70 4.99
N ASP A 40 -15.02 -2.81 4.00
CA ASP A 40 -15.46 -1.42 4.09
C ASP A 40 -16.18 -1.02 2.79
N ASN A 41 -17.25 -0.23 2.90
CA ASN A 41 -18.05 0.26 1.79
C ASN A 41 -18.01 1.80 1.65
N TYR A 42 -17.23 2.48 2.48
CA TYR A 42 -17.21 3.94 2.55
C TYR A 42 -16.67 4.60 1.26
N SER A 43 -15.65 4.02 0.64
CA SER A 43 -15.05 4.56 -0.58
C SER A 43 -14.60 3.43 -1.50
N GLN A 44 -15.31 3.27 -2.62
CA GLN A 44 -15.01 2.23 -3.64
C GLN A 44 -14.15 2.76 -4.79
N LYS A 45 -13.89 4.07 -4.82
CA LYS A 45 -13.05 4.75 -5.81
C LYS A 45 -12.41 5.98 -5.18
N GLY A 46 -11.25 6.37 -5.71
CA GLY A 46 -10.51 7.55 -5.27
C GLY A 46 -9.07 7.51 -5.74
N ASP A 47 -8.32 8.53 -5.35
CA ASP A 47 -6.90 8.64 -5.68
C ASP A 47 -6.03 7.91 -4.66
N VAL A 48 -4.85 7.45 -5.10
CA VAL A 48 -3.83 6.88 -4.23
C VAL A 48 -2.87 7.97 -3.80
N SER A 49 -2.75 8.16 -2.48
CA SER A 49 -1.84 9.16 -1.89
C SER A 49 -0.81 8.50 -0.98
N LEU A 50 0.34 9.16 -0.84
CA LEU A 50 1.39 8.78 0.11
C LEU A 50 1.43 9.80 1.23
N TYR A 51 1.58 9.34 2.46
CA TYR A 51 1.50 10.18 3.64
C TYR A 51 2.54 9.78 4.68
N PHE A 52 3.16 10.79 5.30
CA PHE A 52 3.99 10.64 6.49
C PHE A 52 3.36 11.39 7.65
N SER A 53 3.40 10.80 8.85
CA SER A 53 3.03 11.47 10.10
C SER A 53 4.25 11.46 11.03
N ASN A 54 4.76 12.65 11.38
CA ASN A 54 5.91 12.84 12.28
C ASN A 54 7.10 11.89 12.00
N SER A 55 7.33 11.58 10.72
CA SER A 55 8.34 10.63 10.26
C SER A 55 8.88 11.08 8.90
N SER A 56 10.06 10.58 8.56
CA SER A 56 10.66 10.70 7.23
C SER A 56 10.87 9.31 6.65
N GLY A 57 10.79 9.21 5.33
CA GLY A 57 10.98 7.96 4.62
C GLY A 57 11.07 8.18 3.12
N ARG A 58 11.28 7.08 2.39
CA ARG A 58 11.36 7.08 0.93
C ARG A 58 10.40 6.02 0.40
N PHE A 59 9.76 6.32 -0.72
CA PHE A 59 8.94 5.38 -1.47
C PHE A 59 9.56 5.15 -2.84
N ARG A 60 9.56 3.90 -3.31
CA ARG A 60 10.01 3.52 -4.65
C ARG A 60 9.13 2.42 -5.21
N ASN A 61 9.21 2.18 -6.52
CA ASN A 61 8.50 1.09 -7.21
C ASN A 61 6.97 1.10 -6.98
N ILE A 62 6.38 2.29 -6.94
CA ILE A 62 4.95 2.44 -6.70
C ILE A 62 4.20 2.18 -8.01
N LYS A 63 3.33 1.18 -7.99
CA LYS A 63 2.45 0.83 -9.09
C LYS A 63 1.03 0.58 -8.59
N VAL A 64 0.05 0.92 -9.42
CA VAL A 64 -1.36 0.57 -9.27
C VAL A 64 -1.71 -0.33 -10.43
N THR A 65 -2.26 -1.51 -10.13
CA THR A 65 -2.61 -2.49 -11.15
C THR A 65 -4.08 -2.86 -11.08
N ALA A 66 -4.63 -3.25 -12.23
CA ALA A 66 -5.86 -4.00 -12.30
C ALA A 66 -5.68 -5.39 -11.65
N PRO A 67 -6.78 -6.12 -11.37
CA PRO A 67 -6.71 -7.44 -10.76
C PRO A 67 -5.95 -8.50 -11.56
N ASP A 68 -5.91 -8.36 -12.88
CA ASP A 68 -5.18 -9.24 -13.80
C ASP A 68 -3.67 -8.92 -13.89
N GLY A 69 -3.21 -7.90 -13.16
CA GLY A 69 -1.81 -7.45 -13.18
C GLY A 69 -1.51 -6.34 -14.17
N THR A 70 -2.47 -5.90 -15.00
CA THR A 70 -2.29 -4.76 -15.92
C THR A 70 -1.94 -3.50 -15.13
N VAL A 71 -0.83 -2.84 -15.48
CA VAL A 71 -0.44 -1.58 -14.83
C VAL A 71 -1.38 -0.46 -15.30
N LEU A 72 -2.10 0.13 -14.35
CA LEU A 72 -2.99 1.28 -14.61
C LEU A 72 -2.24 2.59 -14.42
N TRP A 73 -1.31 2.61 -13.47
CA TRP A 73 -0.47 3.75 -13.18
C TRP A 73 0.82 3.30 -12.49
N GLU A 74 1.93 3.95 -12.79
CA GLU A 74 3.18 3.80 -12.05
C GLU A 74 3.82 5.16 -11.83
N ARG A 75 4.44 5.33 -10.66
CA ARG A 75 5.20 6.55 -10.37
C ARG A 75 6.51 6.51 -11.15
N PRO A 76 6.90 7.57 -11.87
CA PRO A 76 8.24 7.68 -12.46
C PRO A 76 9.32 7.46 -11.39
N ARG A 77 10.40 6.76 -11.74
CA ARG A 77 11.44 6.29 -10.79
C ARG A 77 12.08 7.42 -9.98
N ASP A 78 12.13 8.62 -10.53
CA ASP A 78 12.77 9.78 -9.92
C ASP A 78 11.80 10.97 -9.92
N LEU A 79 11.31 11.35 -8.74
CA LEU A 79 10.80 12.70 -8.53
C LEU A 79 11.85 13.46 -7.70
N PRO A 80 12.24 14.67 -8.12
CA PRO A 80 13.26 15.44 -7.42
C PRO A 80 12.83 15.70 -5.97
N GLU A 81 13.81 15.67 -5.06
CA GLU A 81 13.64 16.09 -3.67
C GLU A 81 13.05 17.51 -3.66
N LYS A 82 11.94 17.71 -2.93
CA LYS A 82 11.42 19.05 -2.64
C LYS A 82 12.15 19.63 -1.45
#